data_AF-A0A560ATN6-F1
#
_entry.id   AF-A0A560ATN6-F1
#
_cell.length_a   1.000
_cell.length_b   1.000
_cell.length_c   1.000
_cell.angle_alpha   90.00
_cell.angle_beta   90.00
_cell.angle_gamma   90.00
#
_symmetry.space_group_name_H-M   'P 1'
#
loop_
_entity.id
_entity.type
_entity.pdbx_description
1 polymer ?
#
loop_
_entity_poly.entity_id
_entity_poly.type
_entity_poly.pdbx_seq_one_letter_code
_entity_poly.pdbx_strand_id
1 'polypeptide(L)'
;MLTPTDLADPRGRSVSARRHPLMDPARMAQARTLAGWIAVIAEDRGLDERGVAAVTGLDIEDVRAVLGGTVFMMPVSTLDRALRRLEGRPH
;
A
#
# COMPACT_ATOMS: atom_id res chain seq x y z
N MET A 1 -20.00 42.27 -41.73
CA MET A 1 -20.40 41.17 -40.82
C MET A 1 -19.18 40.31 -40.57
N LEU A 2 -18.89 40.05 -39.30
CA LEU A 2 -17.65 39.43 -38.80
C LEU A 2 -17.54 37.97 -39.24
N THR A 3 -16.37 37.56 -39.73
CA THR A 3 -15.87 36.18 -39.55
C THR A 3 -14.94 36.20 -38.34
N PRO A 4 -15.07 35.22 -37.44
CA PRO A 4 -14.05 34.18 -37.52
C PRO A 4 -14.63 32.78 -37.33
N THR A 5 -14.09 31.88 -38.14
CA THR A 5 -13.95 30.46 -37.92
C THR A 5 -13.87 30.12 -36.44
N ASP A 6 -14.83 29.29 -36.01
CA ASP A 6 -14.90 28.62 -34.71
C ASP A 6 -13.58 27.86 -34.47
N LEU A 7 -12.67 28.56 -33.78
CA LEU A 7 -11.32 28.16 -33.46
C LEU A 7 -11.39 27.36 -32.15
N ALA A 8 -11.23 26.05 -32.27
CA ALA A 8 -10.78 25.13 -31.23
C ALA A 8 -11.58 25.11 -29.91
N ASP A 9 -12.47 24.12 -29.81
CA ASP A 9 -12.95 23.58 -28.54
C ASP A 9 -11.75 23.26 -27.61
N PRO A 10 -11.63 23.88 -26.41
CA PRO A 10 -10.59 23.57 -25.44
C PRO A 10 -10.85 22.26 -24.67
N ARG A 11 -11.74 21.39 -25.16
CA ARG A 11 -11.88 20.02 -24.65
C ARG A 11 -10.82 19.06 -25.20
N GLY A 12 -9.57 19.49 -25.16
CA GLY A 12 -8.39 18.62 -25.11
C GLY A 12 -8.33 17.77 -23.84
N ARG A 13 -9.48 17.35 -23.30
CA ARG A 13 -9.60 16.27 -22.31
C ARG A 13 -9.54 14.95 -23.06
N SER A 14 -8.44 14.74 -23.76
CA SER A 14 -8.07 13.45 -24.33
C SER A 14 -7.78 12.50 -23.17
N VAL A 15 -8.83 11.75 -22.81
CA VAL A 15 -8.79 10.32 -22.51
C VAL A 15 -7.36 9.76 -22.44
N SER A 16 -6.73 9.89 -21.27
CA SER A 16 -5.68 8.99 -20.81
C SER A 16 -6.09 8.34 -19.49
N ALA A 17 -7.38 8.02 -19.39
CA ALA A 17 -7.82 6.87 -18.62
C ALA A 17 -7.35 5.63 -19.37
N ARG A 18 -6.10 5.21 -19.08
CA ARG A 18 -5.60 3.83 -19.12
C ARG A 18 -4.07 3.78 -18.93
N ARG A 19 -3.55 4.48 -17.92
CA ARG A 19 -2.48 3.85 -17.14
C ARG A 19 -3.20 3.05 -16.05
N HIS A 20 -3.37 1.76 -16.30
CA HIS A 20 -3.37 0.78 -15.21
C HIS A 20 -1.88 0.55 -14.95
N PRO A 21 -1.22 1.18 -13.96
CA PRO A 21 0.14 0.81 -13.63
C PRO A 21 0.03 -0.42 -12.75
N LEU A 22 0.77 -1.46 -13.10
CA LEU A 22 0.90 -2.68 -12.33
C LEU A 22 1.21 -2.45 -10.84
N MET A 23 1.69 -1.27 -10.42
CA MET A 23 1.70 -0.79 -9.03
C MET A 23 1.62 0.74 -9.01
N ASP A 24 0.71 1.30 -8.20
CA ASP A 24 0.71 2.73 -7.91
C ASP A 24 1.90 3.04 -6.98
N PRO A 25 2.85 3.92 -7.37
CA PRO A 25 4.05 4.19 -6.58
C PRO A 25 3.74 4.78 -5.20
N ALA A 26 2.66 5.53 -5.04
CA ALA A 26 2.23 6.04 -3.74
C ALA A 26 1.73 4.91 -2.84
N ARG A 27 0.99 3.95 -3.41
CA ARG A 27 0.55 2.74 -2.71
C ARG A 27 1.73 1.85 -2.31
N MET A 28 2.75 1.74 -3.16
CA MET A 28 3.97 1.01 -2.85
C MET A 28 4.76 1.65 -1.69
N ALA A 29 4.92 2.97 -1.72
CA ALA A 29 5.55 3.71 -0.63
C ALA A 29 4.79 3.49 0.68
N GLN A 30 3.45 3.57 0.65
CA GLN A 30 2.61 3.33 1.82
C GLN A 30 2.74 1.91 2.36
N ALA A 31 2.70 0.89 1.50
CA ALA A 31 2.89 -0.51 1.89
C ALA A 31 4.24 -0.70 2.59
N ARG A 32 5.30 -0.13 2.03
CA ARG A 32 6.65 -0.21 2.59
C ARG A 32 6.76 0.49 3.94
N THR A 33 6.12 1.65 4.11
CA THR A 33 6.05 2.33 5.40
C THR A 33 5.33 1.49 6.44
N LEU A 34 4.18 0.91 6.12
CA LEU A 34 3.44 0.05 7.06
C LEU A 34 4.24 -1.21 7.43
N ALA A 35 4.92 -1.82 6.46
CA ALA A 35 5.79 -2.97 6.71
C ALA A 35 6.95 -2.62 7.66
N GLY A 36 7.54 -1.44 7.48
CA GLY A 36 8.57 -0.92 8.39
C GLY A 36 8.04 -0.75 9.82
N TRP A 37 6.84 -0.18 9.99
CA TRP A 37 6.22 -0.05 11.31
C TRP A 37 5.93 -1.40 11.97
N ILE A 38 5.44 -2.36 11.20
CA ILE A 38 5.23 -3.73 11.69
C ILE A 38 6.55 -4.34 12.18
N ALA A 39 7.63 -4.22 11.40
CA ALA A 39 8.95 -4.74 11.77
C ALA A 39 9.48 -4.10 13.05
N VAL A 40 9.37 -2.76 13.18
CA VAL A 40 9.81 -2.03 14.38
C VAL A 40 9.04 -2.48 15.62
N ILE A 41 7.71 -2.64 15.53
CA ILE A 41 6.90 -3.09 16.68
C ILE A 41 7.19 -4.56 17.02
N ALA A 42 7.41 -5.41 16.01
CA ALA A 42 7.78 -6.80 16.23
C ALA A 42 9.12 -6.91 16.98
N GLU A 43 10.11 -6.13 16.56
CA GLU A 43 11.43 -6.06 17.20
C GLU A 43 11.34 -5.53 18.63
N ASP A 44 10.63 -4.42 18.85
CA ASP A 44 10.41 -3.82 20.17
C ASP A 44 9.78 -4.80 21.17
N ARG A 45 8.91 -5.69 20.68
CA ARG A 45 8.24 -6.71 21.49
C ARG A 45 8.96 -8.06 21.54
N GLY A 46 10.11 -8.20 20.88
CA GLY A 46 10.85 -9.46 20.79
C GLY A 46 10.08 -10.58 20.08
N LEU A 47 9.21 -10.24 19.13
CA LEU A 47 8.43 -11.21 18.38
C LEU A 47 9.25 -11.78 17.22
N ASP A 48 9.26 -13.11 17.11
CA ASP A 48 9.76 -13.83 15.94
C ASP A 48 8.68 -13.92 14.84
N GLU A 49 9.03 -14.49 13.68
CA GLU A 49 8.12 -14.63 12.54
C GLU A 49 6.79 -15.31 12.95
N ARG A 50 6.86 -16.32 13.82
CA ARG A 50 5.69 -17.07 14.30
C ARG A 50 4.84 -16.24 15.25
N GLY A 51 5.47 -15.47 16.13
CA GLY A 51 4.79 -14.53 17.03
C GLY A 51 4.06 -13.44 16.26
N VAL A 52 4.69 -12.86 15.24
CA VAL A 52 4.04 -11.88 14.36
C VAL A 52 2.87 -12.50 13.61
N ALA A 53 3.03 -13.70 13.05
CA ALA A 53 1.93 -14.42 12.39
C ALA A 53 0.75 -14.67 13.33
N ALA A 54 1.03 -15.11 14.56
CA ALA A 54 0.00 -15.38 15.57
C ALA A 54 -0.79 -14.11 15.96
N VAL A 55 -0.13 -12.96 16.11
CA VAL A 55 -0.78 -11.70 16.50
C VAL A 55 -1.54 -11.06 15.34
N THR A 56 -0.92 -11.03 14.16
CA THR A 56 -1.46 -10.33 12.98
C THR A 56 -2.48 -11.16 12.21
N GLY A 57 -2.41 -12.49 12.33
CA GLY A 57 -3.15 -13.44 11.50
C GLY A 57 -2.66 -13.51 10.05
N LEU A 58 -1.47 -12.98 9.76
CA LEU A 58 -0.78 -13.16 8.48
C LEU A 58 -0.22 -14.57 8.40
N ASP A 59 -0.09 -15.11 7.19
CA ASP A 59 0.69 -16.32 6.98
C ASP A 59 2.19 -16.03 7.14
N ILE A 60 2.95 -17.11 7.36
CA ILE A 60 4.37 -16.99 7.67
C ILE A 60 5.21 -16.46 6.49
N GLU A 61 4.76 -16.65 5.25
CA GLU A 61 5.46 -16.16 4.06
C GLU A 61 5.23 -14.66 3.89
N ASP A 62 4.01 -14.18 4.11
CA ASP A 62 3.67 -12.77 4.19
C ASP A 62 4.43 -12.08 5.33
N VAL A 63 4.54 -12.70 6.51
CA VAL A 63 5.35 -12.15 7.60
C VAL A 63 6.81 -12.01 7.19
N ARG A 64 7.39 -13.01 6.55
CA ARG A 64 8.77 -12.93 6.03
C ARG A 64 8.93 -11.83 5.01
N ALA A 65 7.95 -11.64 4.13
CA ALA A 65 7.98 -10.55 3.17
C ALA A 65 7.89 -9.17 3.85
N VAL A 66 7.07 -9.05 4.90
CA VAL A 66 6.96 -7.83 5.71
C VAL A 66 8.26 -7.51 6.43
N LEU A 67 8.82 -8.46 7.17
CA LEU A 67 10.05 -8.28 7.94
C LEU A 67 11.27 -8.13 7.02
N GLY A 68 11.26 -8.77 5.85
CA GLY A 68 12.28 -8.64 4.81
C GLY A 68 12.14 -7.40 3.92
N GLY A 69 11.08 -6.60 4.09
CA GLY A 69 10.83 -5.38 3.31
C GLY A 69 10.46 -5.62 1.83
N THR A 70 10.04 -6.82 1.48
CA THR A 70 9.65 -7.27 0.13
C THR A 70 8.12 -7.30 -0.07
N VAL A 71 7.39 -6.35 0.50
CA VAL A 71 5.91 -6.26 0.49
C VAL A 71 5.27 -5.85 -0.84
N PHE A 72 5.93 -6.11 -1.97
CA PHE A 72 5.51 -5.59 -3.26
C PHE A 72 4.07 -5.98 -3.60
N MET A 73 3.65 -7.20 -3.28
CA MET A 73 2.34 -7.75 -3.68
C MET A 73 1.26 -7.67 -2.58
N MET A 74 1.59 -7.17 -1.39
CA MET A 74 0.64 -7.18 -0.27
C MET A 74 -0.34 -6.00 -0.34
N PRO A 75 -1.66 -6.24 -0.16
CA PRO A 75 -2.62 -5.16 -0.04
C PRO A 75 -2.31 -4.25 1.16
N VAL A 76 -2.30 -2.94 0.94
CA VAL A 76 -2.13 -1.94 2.03
C VAL A 76 -3.14 -2.15 3.17
N SER A 77 -4.38 -2.54 2.85
CA SER A 77 -5.40 -2.85 3.85
C SER A 77 -5.05 -4.04 4.74
N THR A 78 -4.35 -5.03 4.19
CA THR A 78 -3.86 -6.19 4.95
C THR A 78 -2.78 -5.75 5.93
N LEU A 79 -1.85 -4.91 5.47
CA LEU A 79 -0.78 -4.34 6.31
C LEU A 79 -1.34 -3.41 7.41
N ASP A 80 -2.29 -2.55 7.07
CA ASP A 80 -2.95 -1.66 8.05
C ASP A 80 -3.66 -2.47 9.14
N ARG A 81 -4.38 -3.53 8.76
CA ARG A 81 -5.03 -4.43 9.71
C ARG A 81 -4.03 -5.17 10.60
N ALA A 82 -2.93 -5.66 10.03
CA ALA A 82 -1.86 -6.33 10.77
C ALA A 82 -1.23 -5.37 11.78
N LEU A 83 -0.93 -4.14 11.35
CA LEU A 83 -0.39 -3.09 12.20
C LEU A 83 -1.32 -2.78 13.38
N ARG A 84 -2.62 -2.56 13.13
CA ARG A 84 -3.59 -2.30 14.21
C ARG A 84 -3.68 -3.44 15.24
N ARG A 85 -3.61 -4.69 14.77
CA ARG A 85 -3.59 -5.88 15.65
C ARG A 85 -2.34 -5.90 16.52
N LEU A 86 -1.18 -5.59 15.95
CA LEU A 86 0.06 -5.44 16.70
C LEU A 86 -0.06 -4.30 17.71
N GLU A 87 -0.60 -3.14 17.33
CA GLU A 87 -0.84 -2.03 18.26
C GLU A 87 -1.82 -2.38 19.40
N GLY A 88 -2.57 -3.48 19.31
CA GLY A 88 -3.58 -3.86 20.30
C GLY A 88 -4.82 -2.98 20.25
N ARG A 89 -5.06 -2.29 19.13
CA ARG A 89 -6.24 -1.42 18.95
C ARG A 89 -7.46 -2.28 18.57
N PRO A 90 -8.53 -2.28 19.40
CA PRO A 90 -9.79 -2.92 19.03
C PRO A 90 -10.48 -2.13 17.90
N HIS A 91 -11.29 -2.85 17.13
CA HIS A 91 -11.94 -2.42 15.89
C HIS A 91 -12.86 -1.21 16.08
#